data_AF-A0A482V1S3-F1
#
_entry.id   AF-A0A482V1S3-F1
#
_cell.length_a   1.000
_cell.length_b   1.000
_cell.length_c   1.000
_cell.angle_alpha   90.00
_cell.angle_beta   90.00
_cell.angle_gamma   90.00
#
_symmetry.space_group_name_H-M   'P 1'
#
loop_
_entity.id
_entity.type
_entity.pdbx_description
1 polymer ?
#
loop_
_entity_poly.entity_id
_entity_poly.type
_entity_poly.pdbx_seq_one_letter_code
_entity_poly.pdbx_strand_id
1 'polypeptide(L)'
;MMRILRFLDDQRFYCIIFVSIIMNISKLALGFKPLSCRNLATILSKQLTLPQQQRRLFQPQIALLSSASDLPTASSYPKINHLSESIQKDVLDFGEYHLIASQGFDNRSFTPINVLGTPSGPAIGSKVWLRGRVTSLRAKGNACFLVLRDSPFSTIQACHFKVKGEQADISKQLLKFASNLTLESIVDIYGTVVTAEVKGCSQNNVEVQVDKIYTVSTAPATLPFLLEDAARSQANIDASLTTDRPFASVSPDVRYNNRWLDLRTPVSNAVIRIRGGVSLLFR
;
A
#
# COMPACT_ATOMS: atom_id res chain seq x y z
N MET A 1 -43.72 -34.91 16.02
CA MET A 1 -42.29 -34.65 15.74
C MET A 1 -41.83 -35.49 14.54
N MET A 2 -42.36 -35.19 13.35
CA MET A 2 -42.05 -35.92 12.10
C MET A 2 -42.58 -35.14 10.88
N ARG A 3 -42.30 -33.84 10.81
CA ARG A 3 -42.79 -32.97 9.71
C ARG A 3 -41.85 -31.81 9.36
N ILE A 4 -40.53 -32.04 9.47
CA ILE A 4 -39.49 -31.07 9.04
C ILE A 4 -38.45 -31.72 8.09
N LEU A 5 -38.61 -33.00 7.72
CA LEU A 5 -37.64 -33.74 6.89
C LEU A 5 -38.14 -34.07 5.47
N ARG A 6 -38.95 -33.22 4.86
CA ARG A 6 -39.36 -33.34 3.44
C ARG A 6 -39.31 -32.03 2.65
N PHE A 7 -38.47 -31.08 3.07
CA PHE A 7 -38.30 -29.80 2.36
C PHE A 7 -36.92 -29.66 1.67
N LEU A 8 -36.11 -30.72 1.67
CA LEU A 8 -34.71 -30.67 1.20
C LEU A 8 -34.43 -31.34 -0.15
N ASP A 9 -35.45 -31.83 -0.87
CA ASP A 9 -35.25 -32.42 -2.21
C ASP A 9 -35.74 -31.57 -3.40
N ASP A 10 -36.42 -30.43 -3.16
CA ASP A 10 -37.01 -29.61 -4.24
C ASP A 10 -36.21 -28.35 -4.62
N GLN A 11 -35.03 -28.12 -4.03
CA GLN A 11 -34.23 -26.91 -4.28
C GLN A 11 -33.13 -27.08 -5.36
N ARG A 12 -33.01 -28.25 -6.00
CA ARG A 12 -32.02 -28.47 -7.07
C ARG A 12 -32.53 -28.18 -8.48
N PHE A 13 -33.84 -28.01 -8.69
CA PHE A 13 -34.39 -27.71 -10.02
C PHE A 13 -34.60 -26.22 -10.30
N TYR A 14 -34.72 -25.36 -9.28
CA TYR A 14 -34.86 -23.91 -9.49
C TYR A 14 -33.52 -23.20 -9.79
N CYS A 15 -32.39 -23.83 -9.49
CA CYS A 15 -31.08 -23.21 -9.68
C CYS A 15 -30.60 -23.24 -11.15
N ILE A 16 -31.09 -24.17 -11.97
CA ILE A 16 -30.64 -24.30 -13.37
C ILE A 16 -31.43 -23.37 -14.32
N ILE A 17 -32.69 -23.09 -14.03
CA ILE A 17 -33.51 -22.15 -14.83
C ILE A 17 -33.11 -20.68 -14.53
N PHE A 18 -32.67 -20.38 -13.30
CA PHE A 18 -32.23 -19.03 -12.92
C PHE A 18 -30.88 -18.64 -13.55
N VAL A 19 -29.97 -19.60 -13.74
CA VAL A 19 -28.66 -19.37 -14.38
C VAL A 19 -28.79 -19.08 -15.89
N SER A 20 -29.79 -19.65 -16.57
CA SER A 20 -29.99 -19.39 -18.01
C SER A 20 -30.62 -18.02 -18.31
N ILE A 21 -31.45 -17.49 -17.39
CA ILE A 21 -32.04 -16.15 -17.53
C ILE A 21 -31.02 -15.05 -17.22
N ILE A 22 -30.10 -15.29 -16.28
CA ILE A 22 -29.02 -14.32 -15.95
C ILE A 22 -27.97 -14.21 -17.06
N MET A 23 -27.71 -15.29 -17.82
CA MET A 23 -26.76 -15.22 -18.94
C MET A 23 -27.28 -14.50 -20.18
N ASN A 24 -28.59 -14.23 -20.30
CA ASN A 24 -29.15 -13.53 -21.46
C ASN A 24 -29.47 -12.05 -21.20
N ILE A 25 -29.38 -11.58 -19.95
CA ILE A 25 -29.58 -10.17 -19.60
C ILE A 25 -28.26 -9.38 -19.59
N SER A 26 -27.10 -10.05 -19.58
CA SER A 26 -25.77 -9.40 -19.60
C SER A 26 -25.28 -8.95 -20.97
N LYS A 27 -26.11 -9.01 -22.02
CA LYS A 27 -25.83 -8.38 -23.34
C LYS A 27 -26.53 -7.04 -23.57
N LEU A 28 -27.41 -6.60 -22.68
CA LEU A 28 -28.01 -5.27 -22.75
C LEU A 28 -27.99 -4.62 -21.36
N ALA A 29 -27.50 -3.37 -21.33
CA ALA A 29 -27.55 -2.41 -20.24
C ALA A 29 -26.24 -2.20 -19.45
N LEU A 30 -25.79 -0.93 -19.57
CA LEU A 30 -24.91 -0.19 -18.66
C LEU A 30 -23.41 -0.43 -18.79
N GLY A 31 -22.88 -0.02 -19.95
CA GLY A 31 -21.50 0.43 -20.07
C GLY A 31 -21.27 1.72 -19.28
N PHE A 32 -20.95 1.60 -17.99
CA PHE A 32 -20.37 2.68 -17.21
C PHE A 32 -18.87 2.78 -17.52
N LYS A 33 -18.52 3.68 -18.46
CA LYS A 33 -17.14 4.15 -18.60
C LYS A 33 -16.83 5.15 -17.49
N PRO A 34 -15.60 5.17 -16.94
CA PRO A 34 -15.18 6.23 -16.02
C PRO A 34 -15.38 7.60 -16.69
N LEU A 35 -15.97 8.53 -15.94
CA LEU A 35 -16.23 9.90 -16.39
C LEU A 35 -14.89 10.60 -16.69
N SER A 36 -14.48 10.54 -17.95
CA SER A 36 -13.47 11.42 -18.52
C SER A 36 -14.01 12.85 -18.55
N CYS A 37 -13.12 13.83 -18.34
CA CYS A 37 -13.40 15.27 -18.36
C CYS A 37 -14.16 15.77 -19.61
N ARG A 38 -14.28 14.95 -20.66
CA ARG A 38 -15.14 15.22 -21.83
C ARG A 38 -16.64 15.31 -21.51
N ASN A 39 -17.12 14.73 -20.40
CA ASN A 39 -18.55 14.74 -20.06
C ASN A 39 -19.04 16.00 -19.31
N LEU A 40 -18.14 16.89 -18.87
CA LEU A 40 -18.52 18.15 -18.22
C LEU A 40 -19.15 19.16 -19.20
N ALA A 41 -18.65 19.21 -20.45
CA ALA A 41 -19.22 20.05 -21.50
C ALA A 41 -20.68 19.65 -21.86
N THR A 42 -21.00 18.36 -21.76
CA THR A 42 -22.33 17.82 -22.01
C THR A 42 -23.32 18.14 -20.88
N ILE A 43 -22.83 18.31 -19.65
CA ILE A 43 -23.63 18.77 -18.51
C ILE A 43 -23.88 20.29 -18.63
N LEU A 44 -22.88 21.06 -19.04
CA LEU A 44 -22.97 22.50 -19.29
C LEU A 44 -24.02 22.85 -20.37
N SER A 45 -24.03 22.13 -21.49
CA SER A 45 -25.00 22.36 -22.57
C SER A 45 -26.45 22.06 -22.15
N LYS A 46 -26.68 21.10 -21.24
CA LYS A 46 -28.01 20.80 -20.69
C LYS A 46 -28.49 21.80 -19.64
N GLN A 47 -27.60 22.46 -18.91
CA GLN A 47 -27.97 23.52 -17.95
C GLN A 47 -28.32 24.84 -18.65
N LEU A 48 -27.80 25.07 -19.86
CA LEU A 48 -28.10 26.24 -20.69
C LEU A 48 -29.50 26.18 -21.35
N THR A 49 -30.21 25.05 -21.34
CA THR A 49 -31.57 24.94 -21.91
C THR A 49 -32.71 25.17 -20.92
N LEU A 50 -32.40 25.53 -19.66
CA LEU A 50 -33.42 25.77 -18.62
C LEU A 50 -34.08 27.17 -18.73
N PRO A 51 -35.38 27.31 -18.37
CA PRO A 51 -36.11 28.58 -18.38
C PRO A 51 -35.40 29.69 -17.58
N GLN A 52 -35.46 30.94 -18.05
CA GLN A 52 -34.69 32.08 -17.51
C GLN A 52 -34.81 32.27 -15.98
N GLN A 53 -35.93 31.88 -15.36
CA GLN A 53 -36.14 31.98 -13.91
C GLN A 53 -35.26 31.03 -13.09
N GLN A 54 -34.93 29.84 -13.59
CA GLN A 54 -34.09 28.87 -12.86
C GLN A 54 -32.60 29.20 -12.93
N ARG A 55 -32.15 29.96 -13.95
CA ARG A 55 -30.73 30.37 -14.07
C ARG A 55 -30.26 31.28 -12.93
N ARG A 56 -31.17 32.06 -12.31
CA ARG A 56 -30.82 32.94 -11.18
C ARG A 56 -30.48 32.19 -9.89
N LEU A 57 -31.07 31.02 -9.67
CA LEU A 57 -30.82 30.20 -8.47
C LEU A 57 -29.43 29.53 -8.52
N PHE A 58 -28.91 29.28 -9.72
CA PHE A 58 -27.60 28.66 -9.93
C PHE A 58 -26.50 29.65 -10.31
N GLN A 59 -26.81 30.93 -10.45
CA GLN A 59 -25.84 31.99 -10.76
C GLN A 59 -24.62 32.02 -9.82
N PRO A 60 -24.75 31.88 -8.48
CA PRO A 60 -23.58 31.82 -7.62
C PRO A 60 -22.75 30.55 -7.84
N GLN A 61 -23.38 29.39 -8.10
CA GLN A 61 -22.66 28.14 -8.39
C GLN A 61 -21.95 28.18 -9.74
N ILE A 62 -22.58 28.75 -10.77
CA ILE A 62 -22.01 28.94 -12.10
C ILE A 62 -20.83 29.92 -12.04
N ALA A 63 -20.95 31.01 -11.27
CA ALA A 63 -19.87 31.97 -11.07
C ALA A 63 -18.65 31.34 -10.33
N LEU A 64 -18.92 30.51 -9.32
CA LEU A 64 -17.88 29.79 -8.56
C LEU A 64 -17.19 28.72 -9.43
N LEU A 65 -17.93 28.05 -10.30
CA LEU A 65 -17.41 27.11 -11.30
C LEU A 65 -16.65 27.81 -12.43
N SER A 66 -17.05 29.01 -12.85
CA SER A 66 -16.30 29.80 -13.83
C SER A 66 -15.02 30.41 -13.23
N SER A 67 -14.99 30.75 -11.94
CA SER A 67 -13.74 31.09 -11.26
C SER A 67 -12.83 29.88 -11.03
N ALA A 68 -13.37 28.67 -11.10
CA ALA A 68 -12.58 27.43 -10.99
C ALA A 68 -11.84 27.09 -12.30
N SER A 69 -12.22 27.66 -13.45
CA SER A 69 -11.42 27.52 -14.69
C SER A 69 -10.16 28.39 -14.69
N ASP A 70 -10.06 29.34 -13.76
CA ASP A 70 -8.85 30.15 -13.54
C ASP A 70 -7.91 29.50 -12.51
N LEU A 71 -8.27 28.34 -11.95
CA LEU A 71 -7.30 27.52 -11.25
C LEU A 71 -6.25 27.05 -12.26
N PRO A 72 -4.95 27.15 -11.95
CA PRO A 72 -3.93 26.65 -12.83
C PRO A 72 -4.30 25.20 -13.18
N THR A 73 -4.41 24.93 -14.48
CA THR A 73 -4.48 23.56 -15.04
C THR A 73 -3.58 22.68 -14.17
N ALA A 74 -4.06 21.50 -13.72
CA ALA A 74 -3.48 20.64 -12.69
C ALA A 74 -1.97 20.28 -12.79
N SER A 75 -1.24 20.88 -13.74
CA SER A 75 0.18 20.80 -14.03
C SER A 75 1.08 21.88 -13.40
N SER A 76 0.59 22.87 -12.62
CA SER A 76 1.48 23.96 -12.16
C SER A 76 2.11 23.80 -10.78
N TYR A 77 1.96 22.65 -10.11
CA TYR A 77 2.72 22.43 -8.89
C TYR A 77 4.21 22.39 -9.24
N PRO A 78 5.06 23.16 -8.53
CA PRO A 78 6.49 23.09 -8.78
C PRO A 78 6.94 21.65 -8.53
N LYS A 79 7.83 21.14 -9.38
CA LYS A 79 8.49 19.87 -9.09
C LYS A 79 9.34 20.09 -7.84
N ILE A 80 9.01 19.41 -6.75
CA ILE A 80 9.76 19.54 -5.51
C ILE A 80 10.68 18.36 -5.34
N ASN A 81 11.95 18.68 -5.24
CA ASN A 81 13.00 17.73 -5.01
C ASN A 81 13.09 17.51 -3.49
N HIS A 82 12.46 16.44 -3.01
CA HIS A 82 12.55 16.10 -1.58
C HIS A 82 13.98 15.77 -1.15
N LEU A 83 14.81 15.27 -2.09
CA LEU A 83 16.27 15.15 -2.03
C LEU A 83 16.85 15.39 -3.44
N SER A 84 18.03 16.00 -3.51
CA SER A 84 18.68 16.67 -4.65
C SER A 84 18.53 16.01 -6.04
N GLU A 85 18.29 16.85 -7.05
CA GLU A 85 18.48 16.55 -8.47
C GLU A 85 19.93 16.12 -8.74
N SER A 86 20.14 14.82 -8.83
CA SER A 86 20.86 14.27 -9.97
C SER A 86 20.18 12.97 -10.36
N ILE A 87 19.34 13.03 -11.40
CA ILE A 87 18.88 11.83 -12.11
C ILE A 87 20.07 11.34 -12.94
N GLN A 88 21.17 10.95 -12.29
CA GLN A 88 21.97 9.87 -12.84
C GLN A 88 21.25 8.59 -12.44
N LYS A 89 20.74 7.88 -13.47
CA LYS A 89 19.86 6.71 -13.32
C LYS A 89 20.52 5.53 -12.58
N ASP A 90 21.82 5.61 -12.33
CA ASP A 90 22.67 4.53 -11.80
C ASP A 90 23.54 4.95 -10.60
N VAL A 91 23.19 6.04 -9.92
CA VAL A 91 23.91 6.47 -8.71
C VAL A 91 23.14 6.07 -7.45
N LEU A 92 23.86 5.44 -6.53
CA LEU A 92 23.40 5.14 -5.18
C LEU A 92 23.13 6.43 -4.42
N ASP A 93 22.01 6.50 -3.72
CA ASP A 93 21.65 7.71 -2.96
C ASP A 93 20.85 7.37 -1.72
N PHE A 94 20.97 8.20 -0.67
CA PHE A 94 20.28 7.98 0.58
C PHE A 94 20.05 9.29 1.33
N GLY A 95 19.02 9.32 2.17
CA GLY A 95 18.76 10.50 3.00
C GLY A 95 17.41 10.50 3.69
N GLU A 96 17.10 11.60 4.36
CA GLU A 96 15.81 11.83 5.02
C GLU A 96 15.06 12.93 4.27
N TYR A 97 13.77 12.73 4.07
CA TYR A 97 12.93 13.75 3.46
C TYR A 97 12.65 14.89 4.41
N HIS A 98 12.55 16.09 3.84
CA HIS A 98 11.86 17.19 4.48
C HIS A 98 10.36 16.87 4.62
N LEU A 99 9.71 17.50 5.59
CA LEU A 99 8.27 17.35 5.82
C LEU A 99 7.48 17.48 4.52
N ILE A 100 6.79 16.40 4.13
CA ILE A 100 5.96 16.40 2.94
C ILE A 100 4.70 17.22 3.22
N ALA A 101 4.67 18.46 2.73
CA ALA A 101 3.55 19.39 2.90
C ALA A 101 2.82 19.69 1.58
N SER A 102 2.76 18.73 0.66
CA SER A 102 2.11 18.83 -0.67
C SER A 102 2.52 20.08 -1.46
N GLN A 103 3.75 20.54 -1.27
CA GLN A 103 4.25 21.77 -1.88
C GLN A 103 4.49 21.59 -3.40
N GLY A 104 4.56 20.34 -3.88
CA GLY A 104 4.94 20.01 -5.24
C GLY A 104 4.46 18.63 -5.68
N PHE A 105 4.66 18.35 -6.98
CA PHE A 105 4.32 17.06 -7.57
C PHE A 105 5.58 16.27 -7.92
N ASP A 106 5.67 15.05 -7.39
CA ASP A 106 6.70 14.08 -7.73
C ASP A 106 6.24 13.21 -8.91
N ASN A 107 7.05 13.13 -9.99
CA ASN A 107 6.81 12.22 -11.13
C ASN A 107 7.11 10.75 -10.81
N ARG A 108 7.06 10.33 -9.54
CA ARG A 108 7.41 8.97 -9.11
C ARG A 108 6.16 8.09 -9.10
N SER A 109 6.25 6.93 -9.76
CA SER A 109 5.18 5.92 -9.75
C SER A 109 5.53 4.82 -8.75
N PHE A 110 4.82 4.78 -7.63
CA PHE A 110 4.99 3.72 -6.63
C PHE A 110 4.27 2.44 -7.07
N THR A 111 5.01 1.33 -7.05
CA THR A 111 4.46 0.00 -7.31
C THR A 111 4.05 -0.62 -5.97
N PRO A 112 2.83 -1.16 -5.85
CA PRO A 112 2.41 -1.83 -4.62
C PRO A 112 3.14 -3.17 -4.48
N ILE A 113 3.48 -3.54 -3.24
CA ILE A 113 4.33 -4.72 -2.97
C ILE A 113 3.63 -6.03 -3.36
N ASN A 114 2.30 -6.07 -3.32
CA ASN A 114 1.50 -7.26 -3.65
C ASN A 114 1.62 -7.72 -5.11
N VAL A 115 2.02 -6.82 -6.03
CA VAL A 115 2.11 -7.09 -7.47
C VAL A 115 3.49 -7.65 -7.86
N LEU A 116 4.51 -7.44 -7.02
CA LEU A 116 5.86 -7.91 -7.28
C LEU A 116 5.91 -9.45 -7.32
N GLY A 117 6.67 -10.02 -8.25
CA GLY A 117 6.78 -11.48 -8.39
C GLY A 117 5.55 -12.16 -9.01
N THR A 118 4.48 -11.42 -9.32
CA THR A 118 3.31 -11.95 -10.03
C THR A 118 3.44 -11.75 -11.54
N PRO A 119 2.77 -12.54 -12.40
CA PRO A 119 2.84 -12.37 -13.86
C PRO A 119 2.24 -11.04 -14.35
N SER A 120 1.40 -10.38 -13.54
CA SER A 120 0.87 -9.04 -13.84
C SER A 120 1.84 -7.92 -13.42
N GLY A 121 2.93 -8.26 -12.73
CA GLY A 121 3.83 -7.31 -12.14
C GLY A 121 5.00 -6.90 -13.02
N PRO A 122 5.85 -6.00 -12.49
CA PRO A 122 7.06 -5.59 -13.17
C PRO A 122 7.99 -6.79 -13.41
N ALA A 123 8.61 -6.83 -14.59
CA ALA A 123 9.51 -7.90 -14.97
C ALA A 123 10.76 -7.92 -14.07
N ILE A 124 11.36 -9.11 -13.91
CA ILE A 124 12.64 -9.26 -13.22
C ILE A 124 13.69 -8.39 -13.92
N GLY A 125 14.53 -7.69 -13.14
CA GLY A 125 15.53 -6.74 -13.63
C GLY A 125 15.00 -5.33 -13.87
N SER A 126 13.69 -5.08 -13.71
CA SER A 126 13.14 -3.73 -13.78
C SER A 126 13.40 -2.93 -12.48
N LYS A 127 13.57 -1.62 -12.62
CA LYS A 127 13.69 -0.70 -11.49
C LYS A 127 12.32 -0.19 -11.05
N VAL A 128 12.03 -0.26 -9.75
CA VAL A 128 10.73 0.09 -9.18
C VAL A 128 10.88 1.01 -7.97
N TRP A 129 9.88 1.85 -7.76
CA TRP A 129 9.72 2.62 -6.52
C TRP A 129 8.72 1.92 -5.61
N LEU A 130 9.11 1.71 -4.36
CA LEU A 130 8.29 1.12 -3.31
C LEU A 130 8.21 2.10 -2.15
N ARG A 131 7.03 2.18 -1.53
CA ARG A 131 6.83 2.85 -0.25
C ARG A 131 6.35 1.82 0.75
N GLY A 132 7.02 1.73 1.89
CA GLY A 132 6.68 0.72 2.88
C GLY A 132 7.23 1.05 4.26
N ARG A 133 6.85 0.23 5.24
CA ARG A 133 7.35 0.31 6.61
C ARG A 133 8.43 -0.72 6.84
N VAL A 134 9.50 -0.31 7.51
CA VAL A 134 10.58 -1.23 7.92
C VAL A 134 10.06 -2.09 9.08
N THR A 135 9.81 -3.38 8.82
CA THR A 135 9.33 -4.32 9.85
C THR A 135 10.48 -4.98 10.60
N SER A 136 11.50 -5.39 9.86
CA SER A 136 12.70 -6.03 10.41
C SER A 136 13.92 -5.47 9.69
N LEU A 137 15.03 -5.35 10.42
CA LEU A 137 16.28 -4.83 9.91
C LEU A 137 17.43 -5.69 10.41
N ARG A 138 18.28 -6.15 9.48
CA ARG A 138 19.48 -6.94 9.79
C ARG A 138 20.64 -6.44 8.93
N ALA A 139 21.61 -5.79 9.57
CA ALA A 139 22.88 -5.45 8.95
C ALA A 139 23.95 -6.48 9.37
N LYS A 140 24.63 -7.09 8.40
CA LYS A 140 25.71 -8.05 8.63
C LYS A 140 26.90 -7.73 7.74
N GLY A 141 27.96 -7.15 8.33
CA GLY A 141 29.19 -6.82 7.63
C GLY A 141 28.95 -5.87 6.46
N ASN A 142 29.04 -6.40 5.24
CA ASN A 142 28.92 -5.65 3.98
C ASN A 142 27.53 -5.78 3.32
N ALA A 143 26.52 -6.25 4.05
CA ALA A 143 25.16 -6.40 3.55
C ALA A 143 24.15 -5.86 4.58
N CYS A 144 23.07 -5.25 4.07
CA CYS A 144 21.92 -4.86 4.85
C CYS A 144 20.66 -5.49 4.25
N PHE A 145 19.85 -6.12 5.09
CA PHE A 145 18.58 -6.73 4.75
C PHE A 145 17.47 -6.03 5.53
N LEU A 146 16.47 -5.54 4.82
CA LEU A 146 15.27 -4.93 5.36
C LEU A 146 14.07 -5.74 4.92
N VAL A 147 13.11 -5.92 5.82
CA VAL A 147 11.79 -6.43 5.46
C VAL A 147 10.86 -5.23 5.36
N LEU A 148 10.44 -4.91 4.14
CA LEU A 148 9.46 -3.86 3.88
C LEU A 148 8.07 -4.45 3.91
N ARG A 149 7.17 -3.72 4.55
CA ARG A 149 5.77 -4.04 4.64
C ARG A 149 4.94 -2.90 4.06
N ASP A 150 4.17 -3.21 3.04
CA ASP A 150 3.12 -2.36 2.50
C ASP A 150 1.79 -3.07 2.75
N SER A 151 0.81 -2.36 3.33
CA SER A 151 -0.38 -3.01 3.89
C SER A 151 0.01 -4.03 5.01
N PRO A 152 -0.90 -4.55 5.84
CA PRO A 152 -0.59 -5.64 6.79
C PRO A 152 -0.13 -6.97 6.16
N PHE A 153 -0.44 -7.24 4.89
CA PHE A 153 -0.34 -8.58 4.30
C PHE A 153 0.81 -8.74 3.30
N SER A 154 1.35 -7.64 2.77
CA SER A 154 2.36 -7.69 1.72
C SER A 154 3.71 -7.26 2.27
N THR A 155 4.59 -8.23 2.40
CA THR A 155 5.98 -8.05 2.79
C THR A 155 6.92 -8.53 1.69
N ILE A 156 8.02 -7.80 1.53
CA ILE A 156 9.12 -8.12 0.62
C ILE A 156 10.46 -7.84 1.29
N GLN A 157 11.47 -8.61 0.91
CA GLN A 157 12.84 -8.34 1.31
C GLN A 157 13.47 -7.31 0.38
N ALA A 158 14.08 -6.29 0.97
CA ALA A 158 14.93 -5.34 0.29
C ALA A 158 16.36 -5.50 0.82
N CYS A 159 17.34 -5.59 -0.06
CA CYS A 159 18.72 -5.83 0.32
C CYS A 159 19.67 -4.85 -0.38
N HIS A 160 20.74 -4.47 0.29
CA HIS A 160 21.85 -3.74 -0.32
C HIS A 160 23.15 -4.43 0.03
N PHE A 161 23.98 -4.67 -1.00
CA PHE A 161 25.31 -5.25 -0.88
C PHE A 161 26.35 -4.21 -1.23
N LYS A 162 27.44 -4.17 -0.47
CA LYS A 162 28.56 -3.25 -0.76
C LYS A 162 29.11 -3.51 -2.18
N VAL A 163 29.03 -2.48 -3.02
CA VAL A 163 29.64 -2.49 -4.35
C VAL A 163 31.14 -2.19 -4.24
N LYS A 164 31.95 -2.81 -5.12
CA LYS A 164 33.38 -2.50 -5.29
C LYS A 164 33.56 -1.60 -6.51
N GLY A 165 34.47 -0.63 -6.45
CA GLY A 165 34.75 0.31 -7.54
C GLY A 165 34.52 1.76 -7.11
N GLU A 166 34.21 2.64 -8.08
CA GLU A 166 34.09 4.09 -7.87
C GLU A 166 32.98 4.48 -6.87
N GLN A 167 31.94 3.65 -6.70
CA GLN A 167 30.82 3.90 -5.78
C GLN A 167 30.96 3.19 -4.41
N ALA A 168 32.14 2.68 -4.07
CA ALA A 168 32.36 1.93 -2.83
C ALA A 168 32.09 2.75 -1.55
N ASP A 169 32.44 4.04 -1.56
CA ASP A 169 32.28 4.91 -0.39
C ASP A 169 30.81 5.23 -0.13
N ILE A 170 30.06 5.56 -1.18
CA ILE A 170 28.61 5.83 -1.09
C ILE A 170 27.87 4.57 -0.65
N SER A 171 28.22 3.39 -1.19
CA SER A 171 27.65 2.10 -0.76
C SER A 171 27.86 1.85 0.74
N LYS A 172 29.06 2.17 1.26
CA LYS A 172 29.37 2.02 2.69
C LYS A 172 28.56 2.99 3.56
N GLN A 173 28.39 4.22 3.09
CA GLN A 173 27.56 5.21 3.78
C GLN A 173 26.08 4.83 3.75
N LEU A 174 25.58 4.32 2.62
CA LEU A 174 24.21 3.80 2.48
C LEU A 174 23.96 2.62 3.43
N LEU A 175 24.91 1.68 3.53
CA LEU A 175 24.83 0.58 4.52
C LEU A 175 24.73 1.10 5.96
N LYS A 176 25.53 2.11 6.30
CA LYS A 176 25.50 2.75 7.63
C LYS A 176 24.19 3.52 7.88
N PHE A 177 23.68 4.19 6.85
CA PHE A 177 22.39 4.88 6.92
C PHE A 177 21.25 3.86 7.12
N ALA A 178 21.20 2.82 6.29
CA ALA A 178 20.22 1.76 6.40
C ALA A 178 20.28 1.08 7.76
N SER A 179 21.48 0.77 8.30
CA SER A 179 21.61 0.13 9.62
C SER A 179 21.06 0.95 10.78
N ASN A 180 20.92 2.26 10.62
CA ASN A 180 20.43 3.17 11.65
C ASN A 180 18.93 3.46 11.54
N LEU A 181 18.23 2.88 10.55
CA LEU A 181 16.79 3.04 10.43
C LEU A 181 16.07 2.39 11.61
N THR A 182 15.11 3.11 12.18
CA THR A 182 14.27 2.61 13.27
C THR A 182 13.11 1.77 12.71
N LEU A 183 12.71 0.74 13.46
CA LEU A 183 11.58 -0.11 13.10
C LEU A 183 10.29 0.71 13.02
N GLU A 184 9.40 0.33 12.11
CA GLU A 184 8.15 1.02 11.74
C GLU A 184 8.32 2.39 11.04
N SER A 185 9.55 2.83 10.73
CA SER A 185 9.79 3.99 9.87
C SER A 185 9.22 3.77 8.47
N ILE A 186 8.64 4.82 7.88
CA ILE A 186 8.17 4.81 6.49
C ILE A 186 9.32 5.21 5.60
N VAL A 187 9.65 4.35 4.63
CA VAL A 187 10.75 4.55 3.69
C VAL A 187 10.26 4.43 2.26
N ASP A 188 10.86 5.23 1.39
CA ASP A 188 10.80 5.11 -0.06
C ASP A 188 12.06 4.44 -0.54
N ILE A 189 11.90 3.35 -1.30
CA ILE A 189 13.00 2.58 -1.83
C ILE A 189 12.89 2.54 -3.35
N TYR A 190 13.98 2.87 -4.01
CA TYR A 190 14.18 2.64 -5.42
C TYR A 190 15.19 1.51 -5.59
N GLY A 191 14.83 0.51 -6.38
CA GLY A 191 15.69 -0.65 -6.54
C GLY A 191 15.29 -1.54 -7.69
N THR A 192 16.16 -2.50 -7.97
CA THR A 192 15.99 -3.48 -9.04
C THR A 192 15.35 -4.75 -8.48
N VAL A 193 14.32 -5.28 -9.14
CA VAL A 193 13.66 -6.54 -8.76
C VAL A 193 14.54 -7.71 -9.19
N VAL A 194 14.90 -8.58 -8.24
CA VAL A 194 15.76 -9.75 -8.46
C VAL A 194 15.05 -11.01 -7.97
N THR A 195 15.29 -12.14 -8.64
CA THR A 195 14.76 -13.44 -8.20
C THR A 195 15.54 -13.96 -7.00
N ALA A 196 14.83 -14.29 -5.91
CA ALA A 196 15.42 -14.87 -4.71
C ALA A 196 14.38 -15.69 -3.95
N GLU A 197 14.83 -16.67 -3.14
CA GLU A 197 13.94 -17.44 -2.28
C GLU A 197 13.95 -16.88 -0.85
N VAL A 198 12.84 -16.29 -0.42
CA VAL A 198 12.71 -15.64 0.90
C VAL A 198 11.53 -16.23 1.68
N LYS A 199 11.81 -17.08 2.67
CA LYS A 199 10.78 -17.78 3.46
C LYS A 199 10.00 -16.88 4.44
N GLY A 200 10.57 -15.74 4.84
CA GLY A 200 10.00 -14.85 5.85
C GLY A 200 9.06 -13.76 5.30
N CYS A 201 8.88 -13.69 3.99
CA CYS A 201 8.10 -12.64 3.33
C CYS A 201 6.92 -13.22 2.55
N SER A 202 5.88 -12.42 2.32
CA SER A 202 4.75 -12.80 1.46
C SER A 202 5.18 -12.95 -0.01
N GLN A 203 6.07 -12.06 -0.46
CA GLN A 203 6.75 -12.17 -1.75
C GLN A 203 8.03 -12.96 -1.50
N ASN A 204 7.95 -14.26 -1.78
CA ASN A 204 8.96 -15.25 -1.46
C ASN A 204 9.80 -15.66 -2.66
N ASN A 205 9.42 -15.26 -3.88
CA ASN A 205 10.12 -15.56 -5.14
C ASN A 205 11.00 -14.41 -5.65
N VAL A 206 10.89 -13.23 -5.04
CA VAL A 206 11.61 -12.03 -5.44
C VAL A 206 12.11 -11.24 -4.23
N GLU A 207 13.20 -10.52 -4.43
CA GLU A 207 13.70 -9.48 -3.53
C GLU A 207 14.03 -8.21 -4.32
N VAL A 208 14.30 -7.12 -3.61
CA VAL A 208 14.61 -5.82 -4.22
C VAL A 208 16.03 -5.41 -3.84
N GLN A 209 16.91 -5.31 -4.83
CA GLN A 209 18.23 -4.74 -4.65
C GLN A 209 18.12 -3.22 -4.59
N VAL A 210 18.39 -2.65 -3.43
CA VAL A 210 18.21 -1.23 -3.13
C VAL A 210 19.32 -0.40 -3.78
N ASP A 211 18.92 0.55 -4.63
CA ASP A 211 19.80 1.56 -5.20
C ASP A 211 19.68 2.88 -4.43
N LYS A 212 18.45 3.27 -4.08
CA LYS A 212 18.17 4.49 -3.31
C LYS A 212 17.22 4.22 -2.16
N ILE A 213 17.47 4.86 -1.02
CA ILE A 213 16.63 4.73 0.17
C ILE A 213 16.43 6.07 0.85
N TYR A 214 15.17 6.45 1.05
CA TYR A 214 14.81 7.70 1.67
C TYR A 214 13.81 7.53 2.79
N THR A 215 14.07 8.14 3.94
CA THR A 215 13.14 8.11 5.06
C THR A 215 12.09 9.19 4.90
N VAL A 216 10.82 8.79 4.79
CA VAL A 216 9.66 9.69 4.68
C VAL A 216 9.22 10.17 6.05
N SER A 217 9.13 9.23 6.99
CA SER A 217 8.68 9.47 8.34
C SER A 217 9.44 8.55 9.27
N THR A 218 10.28 9.15 10.10
CA THR A 218 11.10 8.46 11.09
C THR A 218 10.23 8.05 12.28
N ALA A 219 10.30 6.77 12.64
CA ALA A 219 9.64 6.23 13.81
C ALA A 219 10.49 6.42 15.08
N PRO A 220 9.88 6.47 16.28
CA PRO A 220 10.64 6.55 17.53
C PRO A 220 11.58 5.34 17.69
N ALA A 221 12.76 5.57 18.27
CA ALA A 221 13.78 4.53 18.45
C ALA A 221 13.31 3.38 19.34
N THR A 222 12.48 3.68 20.34
CA THR A 222 11.87 2.70 21.23
C THR A 222 10.39 2.55 20.91
N LEU A 223 10.00 1.35 20.47
CA LEU A 223 8.60 0.99 20.24
C LEU A 223 7.97 0.43 21.53
N PRO A 224 6.69 0.71 21.83
CA PRO A 224 5.99 0.15 22.99
C PRO A 224 5.97 -1.38 23.03
N PHE A 225 5.89 -2.01 21.85
CA PHE A 225 6.05 -3.45 21.65
C PHE A 225 6.45 -3.70 20.19
N LEU A 226 7.02 -4.87 19.90
CA LEU A 226 7.35 -5.24 18.51
C LEU A 226 6.12 -5.79 17.79
N LEU A 227 5.97 -5.41 16.52
CA LEU A 227 4.88 -5.91 15.69
C LEU A 227 4.91 -7.44 15.55
N GLU A 228 6.12 -8.01 15.45
CA GLU A 228 6.33 -9.45 15.39
C GLU A 228 5.80 -10.15 16.65
N ASP A 229 6.06 -9.60 17.83
CA ASP A 229 5.60 -10.18 19.10
C ASP A 229 4.07 -10.14 19.23
N ALA A 230 3.44 -9.03 18.84
CA ALA A 230 1.99 -8.89 18.86
C ALA A 230 1.25 -9.71 17.78
N ALA A 231 1.96 -10.15 16.73
CA ALA A 231 1.41 -10.96 15.65
C ALA A 231 1.49 -12.48 15.90
N ARG A 232 2.26 -12.93 16.90
CA ARG A 232 2.38 -14.37 17.23
C ARG A 232 1.08 -14.91 17.84
N SER A 233 0.80 -16.18 17.57
CA SER A 233 -0.31 -16.90 18.21
C SER A 233 0.05 -17.30 19.64
N GLN A 234 -0.96 -17.45 20.50
CA GLN A 234 -0.77 -17.93 21.86
C GLN A 234 -0.12 -19.33 21.88
N ALA A 235 -0.54 -20.22 20.98
CA ALA A 235 0.06 -21.55 20.84
C ALA A 235 1.57 -21.51 20.56
N ASN A 236 2.05 -20.55 19.75
CA ASN A 236 3.48 -20.40 19.49
C ASN A 236 4.24 -19.84 20.71
N ILE A 237 3.60 -19.00 21.51
CA ILE A 237 4.16 -18.47 22.76
C ILE A 237 4.27 -19.61 23.78
N ASP A 238 3.19 -20.36 23.99
CA ASP A 238 3.14 -21.46 24.96
C ASP A 238 4.16 -22.56 24.61
N ALA A 239 4.30 -22.89 23.32
CA ALA A 239 5.33 -23.84 22.84
C ALA A 239 6.76 -23.33 23.03
N SER A 240 6.97 -22.02 23.09
CA SER A 240 8.29 -21.41 23.30
C SER A 240 8.67 -21.31 24.78
N LEU A 241 7.73 -21.46 25.71
CA LEU A 241 8.01 -21.44 27.15
C LEU A 241 8.99 -22.55 27.58
N THR A 242 9.05 -23.65 26.83
CA THR A 242 9.98 -24.76 27.10
C THR A 242 11.37 -24.56 26.47
N THR A 243 11.58 -23.48 25.71
CA THR A 243 12.86 -23.19 25.06
C THR A 243 13.72 -22.23 25.88
N ASP A 244 15.04 -22.25 25.70
CA ASP A 244 15.99 -21.37 26.42
C ASP A 244 15.71 -19.87 26.26
N ARG A 245 14.97 -19.48 25.21
CA ARG A 245 14.59 -18.10 24.92
C ARG A 245 13.10 -18.02 24.62
N PRO A 246 12.25 -17.91 25.66
CA PRO A 246 10.81 -17.83 25.48
C PRO A 246 10.42 -16.56 24.74
N PHE A 247 9.43 -16.65 23.85
CA PHE A 247 8.86 -15.49 23.19
C PHE A 247 8.14 -14.59 24.20
N ALA A 248 8.36 -13.27 24.08
CA ALA A 248 7.59 -12.29 24.84
C ALA A 248 6.13 -12.27 24.38
N SER A 249 5.20 -12.27 25.34
CA SER A 249 3.79 -12.01 25.09
C SER A 249 3.49 -10.52 25.32
N VAL A 250 2.58 -9.97 24.53
CA VAL A 250 2.14 -8.57 24.68
C VAL A 250 0.77 -8.56 25.34
N SER A 251 0.66 -7.92 26.50
CA SER A 251 -0.62 -7.86 27.23
C SER A 251 -1.67 -7.05 26.45
N PRO A 252 -2.97 -7.39 26.58
CA PRO A 252 -4.04 -6.64 25.92
C PRO A 252 -4.05 -5.14 26.26
N ASP A 253 -3.76 -4.77 27.51
CA ASP A 253 -3.75 -3.36 27.93
C ASP A 253 -2.69 -2.54 27.19
N VAL A 254 -1.48 -3.11 27.01
CA VAL A 254 -0.42 -2.46 26.24
C VAL A 254 -0.83 -2.29 24.78
N ARG A 255 -1.54 -3.27 24.20
CA ARG A 255 -2.08 -3.20 22.83
C ARG A 255 -3.18 -2.15 22.69
N TYR A 256 -4.06 -2.03 23.67
CA TYR A 256 -5.15 -1.05 23.65
C TYR A 256 -4.65 0.37 23.86
N ASN A 257 -3.72 0.59 24.78
CA ASN A 257 -3.08 1.90 24.99
C ASN A 257 -2.31 2.36 23.75
N ASN A 258 -1.77 1.43 22.96
CA ASN A 258 -1.04 1.69 21.71
C ASN A 258 -1.76 1.13 20.48
N ARG A 259 -3.07 1.36 20.41
CA ARG A 259 -3.93 0.78 19.36
C ARG A 259 -3.46 1.12 17.94
N TRP A 260 -2.88 2.30 17.73
CA TRP A 260 -2.33 2.75 16.45
C TRP A 260 -1.23 1.83 15.88
N LEU A 261 -0.47 1.16 16.76
CA LEU A 261 0.53 0.17 16.40
C LEU A 261 -0.12 -1.21 16.23
N ASP A 262 -1.02 -1.56 17.15
CA ASP A 262 -1.71 -2.85 17.13
C ASP A 262 -2.55 -3.08 15.86
N LEU A 263 -3.22 -2.05 15.35
CA LEU A 263 -4.01 -2.12 14.10
C LEU A 263 -3.18 -2.42 12.85
N ARG A 264 -1.85 -2.35 12.96
CA ARG A 264 -0.92 -2.68 11.87
C ARG A 264 -0.62 -4.19 11.82
N THR A 265 -0.91 -4.94 12.88
CA THR A 265 -0.76 -6.40 12.90
C THR A 265 -1.71 -7.02 11.87
N PRO A 266 -1.31 -8.12 11.21
CA PRO A 266 -2.12 -8.74 10.17
C PRO A 266 -3.49 -9.19 10.68
N VAL A 267 -3.54 -9.72 11.90
CA VAL A 267 -4.79 -10.19 12.52
C VAL A 267 -5.72 -9.01 12.84
N SER A 268 -5.26 -7.98 13.56
CA SER A 268 -6.12 -6.84 13.92
C SER A 268 -6.60 -6.10 12.67
N ASN A 269 -5.75 -5.96 11.65
CA ASN A 269 -6.14 -5.32 10.40
C ASN A 269 -7.18 -6.15 9.62
N ALA A 270 -6.99 -7.48 9.53
CA ALA A 270 -7.95 -8.38 8.89
C ALA A 270 -9.32 -8.31 9.56
N VAL A 271 -9.37 -8.31 10.90
CA VAL A 271 -10.63 -8.20 11.65
C VAL A 271 -11.38 -6.91 11.32
N ILE A 272 -10.68 -5.77 11.23
CA ILE A 272 -11.33 -4.50 10.87
C ILE A 272 -11.82 -4.51 9.42
N ARG A 273 -11.03 -5.06 8.49
CA ARG A 273 -11.45 -5.18 7.08
C ARG A 273 -12.70 -6.05 6.94
N ILE A 274 -12.77 -7.20 7.62
CA ILE A 274 -13.93 -8.09 7.62
C ILE A 274 -15.15 -7.36 8.19
N ARG A 275 -15.02 -6.66 9.33
CA ARG A 275 -16.11 -5.87 9.91
C ARG A 275 -16.62 -4.77 8.96
N GLY A 276 -15.71 -4.11 8.25
CA GLY A 276 -16.06 -3.15 7.19
C GLY A 276 -16.82 -3.83 6.04
N GLY A 277 -16.38 -5.02 5.62
CA GLY A 277 -17.05 -5.82 4.59
C GLY A 277 -18.46 -6.25 4.97
N VAL A 278 -18.66 -6.73 6.21
CA VAL A 278 -20.00 -7.06 6.75
C VAL A 278 -20.91 -5.83 6.71
N SER A 279 -20.39 -4.68 7.15
CA SER A 279 -21.16 -3.42 7.16
C SER A 279 -21.50 -2.91 5.76
N LEU A 280 -20.63 -3.16 4.77
CA LEU A 280 -20.87 -2.81 3.37
C LEU A 280 -21.92 -3.73 2.74
N LEU A 281 -21.87 -5.04 3.00
CA LEU A 281 -22.82 -6.02 2.46
C LEU A 281 -24.21 -5.93 3.09
N PHE A 282 -24.30 -5.43 4.32
CA PHE A 282 -25.58 -5.22 5.00
C PHE A 282 -26.36 -4.02 4.43
N ARG A 283 -25.65 -3.01 3.90
CA ARG A 283 -26.26 -1.80 3.31
C ARG A 283 -26.72 -2.06 1.89
#